data_AF-A0A944V8E5-F1
#
_entry.id   AF-A0A944V8E5-F1
#
_cell.length_a   1.000
_cell.length_b   1.000
_cell.length_c   1.000
_cell.angle_alpha   90.00
_cell.angle_beta   90.00
_cell.angle_gamma   90.00
#
_symmetry.space_group_name_H-M   'P 1'
#
loop_
_entity.id
_entity.type
_entity.pdbx_description
1 polymer ?
#
loop_
_entity_poly.entity_id
_entity_poly.type
_entity_poly.pdbx_seq_one_letter_code
_entity_poly.pdbx_strand_id
1 'polypeptide(L)'
;MCGIAGLIHRGKSSDIGSELTAMLQSLKHRGPDSTGFALYGNPREGEYILRFKVAEQEDMRKGFKIHDQVKERRAEVDRRLGELGARKVQDDDATEYAYRYLISYDGDMKKLADYVEDVEGAEILSIGNALELVKDLGDATTVSGQYDLGTFQGTHAIGHTRMATESDVDIRSAHPYWAYPFNDIAVVHNGQLTNYWAFRRKLERGGHRFMSNCDSELIAVYIADRMNCGDDLEAAMHRSVDELDGVFTYVVATADTLGMAKDVMAAKPMVLYESDDFVALASEEVAIRSVFPHEIDTYDPYEGEVMVWQS
;
A
#
# COMPACT_ATOMS: atom_id res chain seq x y z
N MET A 1 -2.81 17.32 7.53
CA MET A 1 -3.08 16.99 6.11
C MET A 1 -2.14 15.88 5.74
N CYS A 2 -2.60 14.72 5.29
CA CYS A 2 -1.73 13.58 4.98
C CYS A 2 -0.58 13.91 4.02
N GLY A 3 0.49 13.12 4.06
CA GLY A 3 1.60 13.14 3.11
C GLY A 3 1.64 11.85 2.32
N ILE A 4 1.91 11.94 1.02
CA ILE A 4 2.19 10.79 0.17
C ILE A 4 3.58 10.95 -0.45
N ALA A 5 4.26 9.82 -0.66
CA ALA A 5 5.53 9.75 -1.34
C ALA A 5 5.63 8.47 -2.17
N GLY A 6 6.38 8.51 -3.26
CA GLY A 6 6.70 7.37 -4.10
C GLY A 6 8.05 7.55 -4.78
N LEU A 7 8.71 6.44 -5.06
CA LEU A 7 9.96 6.40 -5.80
C LEU A 7 10.03 5.14 -6.66
N ILE A 8 10.74 5.21 -7.78
CA ILE A 8 11.02 4.07 -8.67
C ILE A 8 12.42 4.21 -9.26
N HIS A 9 13.21 3.15 -9.16
CA HIS A 9 14.48 2.98 -9.85
C HIS A 9 14.24 2.24 -11.17
N ARG A 10 14.86 2.72 -12.25
CA ARG A 10 14.78 2.09 -13.57
C ARG A 10 15.94 1.11 -13.78
N GLY A 11 15.62 -0.11 -14.15
CA GLY A 11 16.54 -1.20 -14.47
C GLY A 11 17.35 -1.76 -13.29
N LYS A 12 17.06 -1.39 -12.04
CA LYS A 12 17.85 -1.81 -10.86
C LYS A 12 17.01 -1.91 -9.59
N SER A 13 17.42 -2.81 -8.69
CA SER A 13 17.00 -2.77 -7.28
C SER A 13 17.92 -1.86 -6.46
N SER A 14 17.34 -1.16 -5.48
CA SER A 14 18.03 -0.34 -4.47
C SER A 14 17.44 -0.59 -3.08
N ASP A 15 18.00 0.07 -2.06
CA ASP A 15 17.46 0.13 -0.70
C ASP A 15 16.26 1.09 -0.61
N ILE A 16 15.17 0.70 -1.27
CA ILE A 16 13.93 1.47 -1.34
C ILE A 16 13.28 1.64 0.04
N GLY A 17 13.57 0.75 1.00
CA GLY A 17 13.05 0.84 2.34
C GLY A 17 13.66 2.01 3.12
N SER A 18 14.99 2.17 3.09
CA SER A 18 15.67 3.34 3.67
C SER A 18 15.27 4.64 2.96
N GLU A 19 15.25 4.63 1.63
CA GLU A 19 14.90 5.79 0.82
C GLU A 19 13.47 6.29 1.12
N LEU A 20 12.48 5.40 1.05
CA LEU A 20 11.08 5.78 1.33
C LEU A 20 10.90 6.17 2.81
N THR A 21 11.60 5.55 3.75
CA THR A 21 11.58 5.95 5.16
C THR A 21 12.03 7.40 5.33
N ALA A 22 13.13 7.80 4.68
CA ALA A 22 13.62 9.18 4.74
C ALA A 22 12.62 10.19 4.14
N MET A 23 12.00 9.82 3.01
CA MET A 23 10.97 10.64 2.37
C MET A 23 9.76 10.84 3.29
N LEU A 24 9.20 9.76 3.85
CA LEU A 24 8.03 9.83 4.73
C LEU A 24 8.34 10.51 6.06
N GLN A 25 9.53 10.31 6.62
CA GLN A 25 9.95 11.00 7.84
C GLN A 25 10.02 12.51 7.64
N SER A 26 10.46 12.96 6.46
CA SER A 26 10.45 14.38 6.07
C SER A 26 9.03 14.95 5.92
N LEU A 27 8.02 14.08 5.76
CA LEU A 27 6.59 14.41 5.75
C LEU A 27 5.91 14.16 7.10
N LYS A 28 6.64 13.93 8.20
CA LYS A 28 6.03 13.65 9.52
C LYS A 28 5.09 14.77 9.99
N HIS A 29 5.38 16.03 9.68
CA HIS A 29 4.52 17.17 10.03
C HIS A 29 3.14 17.12 9.37
N ARG A 30 3.00 16.34 8.29
CA ARG A 30 1.73 16.10 7.61
C ARG A 30 0.88 15.05 8.31
N GLY A 31 1.50 14.09 8.99
CA GLY A 31 0.81 12.99 9.64
C GLY A 31 1.72 12.17 10.57
N PRO A 32 1.75 12.45 11.88
CA PRO A 32 2.63 11.75 12.81
C PRO A 32 2.03 10.47 13.39
N ASP A 33 0.76 10.17 13.11
CA ASP A 33 -0.01 9.19 13.88
C ASP A 33 0.18 7.75 13.39
N SER A 34 0.26 7.58 12.08
CA SER A 34 0.51 6.28 11.45
C SER A 34 1.24 6.46 10.13
N THR A 35 2.04 5.46 9.78
CA THR A 35 2.79 5.42 8.53
C THR A 35 2.60 4.07 7.88
N GLY A 36 2.48 4.08 6.55
CA GLY A 36 2.45 2.87 5.76
C GLY A 36 3.36 2.94 4.54
N PHE A 37 3.75 1.75 4.10
CA PHE A 37 4.68 1.43 3.04
C PHE A 37 4.07 0.32 2.18
N ALA A 38 4.19 0.45 0.88
CA ALA A 38 4.05 -0.64 -0.08
C ALA A 38 5.37 -0.71 -0.83
N LEU A 39 6.11 -1.78 -0.59
CA LEU A 39 7.46 -2.01 -1.09
C LEU A 39 7.42 -3.13 -2.12
N TYR A 40 8.08 -2.94 -3.26
CA TYR A 40 8.08 -3.91 -4.34
C TYR A 40 9.45 -4.54 -4.49
N GLY A 41 9.58 -5.76 -3.97
CA GLY A 41 10.78 -6.57 -4.06
C GLY A 41 10.89 -7.30 -5.40
N ASN A 42 11.85 -8.23 -5.48
CA ASN A 42 12.01 -9.07 -6.65
C ASN A 42 11.08 -10.29 -6.57
N PRO A 43 10.10 -10.44 -7.48
CA PRO A 43 9.14 -11.53 -7.42
C PRO A 43 9.80 -12.88 -7.65
N ARG A 44 9.22 -13.93 -7.04
CA ARG A 44 9.65 -15.32 -7.23
C ARG A 44 8.51 -16.12 -7.86
N GLU A 45 8.82 -16.85 -8.92
CA GLU A 45 7.83 -17.61 -9.67
C GLU A 45 7.15 -18.67 -8.79
N GLY A 46 5.81 -18.65 -8.74
CA GLY A 46 5.02 -19.59 -7.94
C GLY A 46 5.06 -19.35 -6.42
N GLU A 47 5.63 -18.22 -5.98
CA GLU A 47 5.64 -17.81 -4.58
C GLU A 47 4.96 -16.44 -4.39
N TYR A 48 4.30 -16.28 -3.25
CA TYR A 48 3.59 -15.08 -2.85
C TYR A 48 3.98 -14.69 -1.44
N ILE A 49 4.08 -13.38 -1.20
CA ILE A 49 4.30 -12.83 0.12
C ILE A 49 2.92 -12.49 0.69
N LEU A 50 2.55 -13.20 1.74
CA LEU A 50 1.34 -12.97 2.54
C LEU A 50 1.73 -12.17 3.77
N ARG A 51 1.27 -10.91 3.85
CA ARG A 51 1.33 -10.12 5.07
C ARG A 51 -0.04 -10.03 5.70
N PHE A 52 -0.13 -10.38 6.98
CA PHE A 52 -1.38 -10.38 7.73
C PHE A 52 -1.13 -10.05 9.20
N LYS A 53 -2.16 -9.59 9.88
CA LYS A 53 -2.17 -9.41 11.34
C LYS A 53 -3.28 -10.25 11.96
N VAL A 54 -3.16 -10.56 13.25
CA VAL A 54 -4.16 -11.31 14.02
C VAL A 54 -4.68 -10.56 15.26
N ALA A 55 -4.20 -9.34 15.46
CA ALA A 55 -4.63 -8.38 16.47
C ALA A 55 -4.18 -6.96 16.08
N GLU A 56 -4.74 -5.94 16.70
CA GLU A 56 -4.25 -4.57 16.58
C GLU A 56 -3.16 -4.27 17.62
N GLN A 57 -2.27 -3.33 17.32
CA GLN A 57 -1.21 -2.91 18.26
C GLN A 57 -1.79 -2.44 19.62
N GLU A 58 -2.96 -1.81 19.61
CA GLU A 58 -3.63 -1.38 20.84
C GLU A 58 -4.14 -2.53 21.70
N ASP A 59 -4.58 -3.63 21.08
CA ASP A 59 -5.13 -4.79 21.78
C ASP A 59 -4.05 -5.45 22.64
N MET A 60 -2.81 -5.43 22.15
CA MET A 60 -1.64 -5.95 22.85
C MET A 60 -1.39 -5.26 24.20
N ARG A 61 -1.92 -4.04 24.39
CA ARG A 61 -1.80 -3.29 25.66
C ARG A 61 -2.94 -3.57 26.64
N LYS A 62 -4.04 -4.23 26.21
CA LYS A 62 -5.33 -4.25 26.92
C LYS A 62 -5.66 -5.56 27.65
N GLY A 63 -4.77 -6.54 27.75
CA GLY A 63 -4.98 -7.66 28.68
C GLY A 63 -4.09 -8.89 28.48
N PHE A 64 -3.89 -9.66 29.54
CA PHE A 64 -2.99 -10.84 29.53
C PHE A 64 -3.40 -11.96 28.56
N LYS A 65 -4.68 -12.06 28.18
CA LYS A 65 -5.19 -13.11 27.30
C LYS A 65 -4.94 -12.86 25.81
N ILE A 66 -4.64 -11.63 25.41
CA ILE A 66 -4.47 -11.30 23.98
C ILE A 66 -3.30 -12.07 23.38
N HIS A 67 -2.23 -12.26 24.14
CA HIS A 67 -1.05 -13.01 23.71
C HIS A 67 -1.37 -14.48 23.39
N ASP A 68 -2.29 -15.10 24.13
CA ASP A 68 -2.73 -16.47 23.85
C ASP A 68 -3.66 -16.50 22.63
N GLN A 69 -4.58 -15.54 22.52
CA GLN A 69 -5.47 -15.41 21.35
C GLN A 69 -4.68 -15.19 20.05
N VAL A 70 -3.63 -14.37 20.07
CA VAL A 70 -2.75 -14.13 18.93
C VAL A 70 -2.11 -15.44 18.45
N LYS A 71 -1.61 -16.27 19.37
CA LYS A 71 -1.05 -17.59 19.05
C LYS A 71 -2.10 -18.53 18.46
N GLU A 72 -3.30 -18.57 19.06
CA GLU A 72 -4.41 -19.40 18.59
C GLU A 72 -4.85 -18.99 17.18
N ARG A 73 -5.01 -17.69 16.93
CA ARG A 73 -5.38 -17.14 15.62
C ARG A 73 -4.32 -17.42 14.57
N ARG A 74 -3.03 -17.23 14.88
CA ARG A 74 -1.93 -17.58 13.97
C ARG A 74 -1.96 -19.07 13.61
N ALA A 75 -2.12 -19.95 14.60
CA ALA A 75 -2.19 -21.39 14.38
C ALA A 75 -3.40 -21.78 13.51
N GLU A 76 -4.52 -21.10 13.68
CA GLU A 76 -5.70 -21.28 12.84
C GLU A 76 -5.47 -20.81 11.39
N VAL A 77 -4.80 -19.68 11.18
CA VAL A 77 -4.37 -19.24 9.83
C VAL A 77 -3.45 -20.28 9.19
N ASP A 78 -2.43 -20.76 9.91
CA ASP A 78 -1.53 -21.82 9.44
C ASP A 78 -2.29 -23.08 9.04
N ARG A 79 -3.28 -23.50 9.84
CA ARG A 79 -4.16 -24.65 9.54
C ARG A 79 -4.93 -24.43 8.24
N ARG A 80 -5.57 -23.27 8.07
CA ARG A 80 -6.39 -22.94 6.89
C ARG A 80 -5.57 -22.84 5.61
N LEU A 81 -4.36 -22.28 5.68
CA LEU A 81 -3.40 -22.28 4.57
C LEU A 81 -3.09 -23.71 4.14
N GLY A 82 -2.77 -24.60 5.10
CA GLY A 82 -2.48 -26.01 4.84
C GLY A 82 -3.66 -26.78 4.22
N GLU A 83 -4.89 -26.52 4.67
CA GLU A 83 -6.10 -27.17 4.13
C GLU A 83 -6.40 -26.81 2.68
N LEU A 84 -6.04 -25.60 2.25
CA LEU A 84 -6.15 -25.19 0.86
C LEU A 84 -4.94 -25.60 0.02
N GLY A 85 -3.92 -26.21 0.61
CA GLY A 85 -2.71 -26.67 -0.08
C GLY A 85 -1.63 -25.61 -0.24
N ALA A 86 -1.75 -24.45 0.42
CA ALA A 86 -0.69 -23.44 0.41
C ALA A 86 0.48 -23.91 1.29
N ARG A 87 1.66 -24.01 0.68
CA ARG A 87 2.88 -24.44 1.37
C ARG A 87 3.64 -23.22 1.87
N LYS A 88 3.81 -23.12 3.19
CA LYS A 88 4.67 -22.11 3.82
C LYS A 88 6.15 -22.43 3.56
N VAL A 89 6.82 -21.55 2.81
CA VAL A 89 8.24 -21.64 2.44
C VAL A 89 9.11 -20.98 3.51
N GLN A 90 8.68 -19.82 4.00
CA GLN A 90 9.32 -19.05 5.07
C GLN A 90 8.24 -18.39 5.92
N ASP A 91 8.48 -18.28 7.23
CA ASP A 91 7.71 -17.42 8.11
C ASP A 91 8.59 -16.56 8.99
N ASP A 92 8.27 -15.27 9.00
CA ASP A 92 8.95 -14.26 9.80
C ASP A 92 7.92 -13.57 10.70
N ASP A 93 8.28 -13.44 11.98
CA ASP A 93 7.50 -12.67 12.95
C ASP A 93 7.88 -11.20 12.79
N ALA A 94 7.09 -10.45 12.02
CA ALA A 94 7.34 -9.04 11.79
C ALA A 94 7.12 -8.23 13.08
N THR A 95 6.05 -8.54 13.80
CA THR A 95 5.81 -8.07 15.17
C THR A 95 5.16 -9.19 15.98
N GLU A 96 4.72 -8.90 17.21
CA GLU A 96 4.00 -9.88 18.02
C GLU A 96 2.63 -10.28 17.41
N TYR A 97 2.01 -9.38 16.65
CA TYR A 97 0.64 -9.53 16.11
C TYR A 97 0.58 -9.52 14.57
N ALA A 98 1.66 -9.13 13.89
CA ALA A 98 1.76 -9.08 12.43
C ALA A 98 2.83 -10.06 11.94
N TYR A 99 2.51 -10.77 10.86
CA TYR A 99 3.33 -11.84 10.32
C TYR A 99 3.57 -11.66 8.82
N ARG A 100 4.71 -12.19 8.36
CA ARG A 100 5.10 -12.22 6.96
C ARG A 100 5.40 -13.66 6.56
N TYR A 101 4.58 -14.23 5.70
CA TYR A 101 4.79 -15.58 5.17
C TYR A 101 5.16 -15.51 3.69
N LEU A 102 6.16 -16.28 3.30
CA LEU A 102 6.38 -16.66 1.91
C LEU A 102 5.64 -17.98 1.67
N ILE A 103 4.64 -17.97 0.81
CA ILE A 103 3.82 -19.15 0.51
C ILE A 103 3.97 -19.53 -0.96
N SER A 104 3.92 -20.83 -1.23
CA SER A 104 3.80 -21.37 -2.57
C SER A 104 2.40 -21.95 -2.72
N TYR A 105 1.66 -21.47 -3.72
CA TYR A 105 0.25 -21.79 -3.91
C TYR A 105 -0.13 -21.69 -5.39
N ASP A 106 -0.85 -22.67 -5.92
CA ASP A 106 -1.27 -22.74 -7.32
C ASP A 106 -2.80 -22.70 -7.50
N GLY A 107 -3.53 -22.47 -6.40
CA GLY A 107 -4.99 -22.41 -6.38
C GLY A 107 -5.56 -20.99 -6.52
N ASP A 108 -6.82 -20.85 -6.14
CA ASP A 108 -7.55 -19.58 -6.22
C ASP A 108 -7.18 -18.66 -5.04
N MET A 109 -6.44 -17.59 -5.34
CA MET A 109 -5.95 -16.65 -4.33
C MET A 109 -7.07 -15.96 -3.56
N LYS A 110 -8.18 -15.64 -4.24
CA LYS A 110 -9.35 -15.03 -3.60
C LYS A 110 -9.96 -16.00 -2.58
N LYS A 111 -10.11 -17.27 -2.97
CA LYS A 111 -10.62 -18.30 -2.06
C LYS A 111 -9.71 -18.48 -0.84
N LEU A 112 -8.39 -18.45 -1.04
CA LEU A 112 -7.42 -18.52 0.05
C LEU A 112 -7.55 -17.35 1.01
N ALA A 113 -7.60 -16.14 0.46
CA ALA A 113 -7.67 -14.92 1.26
C ALA A 113 -8.99 -14.81 2.02
N ASP A 114 -10.14 -15.07 1.36
CA ASP A 114 -11.45 -15.12 2.03
C ASP A 114 -11.48 -16.17 3.15
N TYR A 115 -10.84 -17.34 2.95
CA TYR A 115 -10.81 -18.39 3.96
C TYR A 115 -9.92 -18.04 5.14
N VAL A 116 -8.80 -17.35 4.92
CA VAL A 116 -7.91 -16.90 5.99
C VAL A 116 -8.53 -15.76 6.81
N GLU A 117 -9.20 -14.80 6.17
CA GLU A 117 -9.82 -13.66 6.87
C GLU A 117 -11.08 -14.01 7.66
N ASP A 118 -11.71 -15.15 7.38
CA ASP A 118 -12.82 -15.67 8.20
C ASP A 118 -12.33 -16.15 9.59
N VAL A 119 -11.02 -16.16 9.85
CA VAL A 119 -10.47 -16.28 11.20
C VAL A 119 -10.72 -14.98 11.96
N GLU A 120 -11.46 -15.03 13.07
CA GLU A 120 -11.78 -13.86 13.87
C GLU A 120 -10.51 -13.11 14.33
N GLY A 121 -10.40 -11.84 13.95
CA GLY A 121 -9.26 -10.97 14.26
C GLY A 121 -8.09 -11.07 13.28
N ALA A 122 -8.14 -11.99 12.31
CA ALA A 122 -7.19 -12.02 11.22
C ALA A 122 -7.55 -11.00 10.14
N GLU A 123 -6.56 -10.28 9.64
CA GLU A 123 -6.71 -9.31 8.56
C GLU A 123 -5.52 -9.44 7.62
N ILE A 124 -5.78 -9.65 6.34
CA ILE A 124 -4.73 -9.68 5.32
C ILE A 124 -4.42 -8.25 4.91
N LEU A 125 -3.16 -7.86 5.03
CA LEU A 125 -2.68 -6.55 4.59
C LEU A 125 -2.35 -6.55 3.09
N SER A 126 -1.72 -7.63 2.62
CA SER A 126 -1.44 -7.84 1.19
C SER A 126 -1.13 -9.29 0.89
N ILE A 127 -1.46 -9.71 -0.33
CA ILE A 127 -0.86 -10.85 -1.00
C ILE A 127 -0.30 -10.36 -2.33
N GLY A 128 0.99 -10.56 -2.55
CA GLY A 128 1.65 -10.12 -3.78
C GLY A 128 2.81 -11.03 -4.17
N ASN A 129 3.20 -11.00 -5.43
CA ASN A 129 4.44 -11.64 -5.87
C ASN A 129 5.65 -10.76 -5.54
N ALA A 130 5.51 -9.45 -5.64
CA ALA A 130 6.53 -8.44 -5.36
C ALA A 130 6.14 -7.53 -4.18
N LEU A 131 4.84 -7.26 -4.02
CA LEU A 131 4.30 -6.32 -3.05
C LEU A 131 4.39 -6.85 -1.62
N GLU A 132 4.92 -5.99 -0.76
CA GLU A 132 4.87 -6.12 0.69
C GLU A 132 4.27 -4.86 1.30
N LEU A 133 3.05 -4.97 1.85
CA LEU A 133 2.37 -3.85 2.50
C LEU A 133 2.61 -3.89 4.01
N VAL A 134 3.15 -2.80 4.54
CA VAL A 134 3.44 -2.59 5.97
C VAL A 134 2.77 -1.31 6.40
N LYS A 135 1.93 -1.36 7.43
CA LYS A 135 1.32 -0.15 8.00
C LYS A 135 1.07 -0.36 9.49
N ASP A 136 1.43 0.64 10.28
CA ASP A 136 1.30 0.59 11.74
C ASP A 136 1.24 2.00 12.35
N LEU A 137 1.01 2.07 13.66
CA LEU A 137 1.03 3.30 14.42
C LEU A 137 2.47 3.81 14.62
N GLY A 138 2.64 5.12 14.50
CA GLY A 138 3.91 5.81 14.64
C GLY A 138 4.40 6.48 13.37
N ASP A 139 5.51 7.22 13.52
CA ASP A 139 6.19 7.86 12.40
C ASP A 139 6.98 6.87 11.56
N ALA A 140 7.48 7.34 10.41
CA ALA A 140 8.15 6.50 9.43
C ALA A 140 9.37 5.77 10.02
N THR A 141 10.19 6.43 10.83
CA THR A 141 11.33 5.79 11.50
C THR A 141 10.88 4.69 12.46
N THR A 142 9.80 4.92 13.21
CA THR A 142 9.26 3.93 14.16
C THR A 142 8.78 2.68 13.43
N VAL A 143 7.93 2.84 12.41
CA VAL A 143 7.37 1.71 11.65
C VAL A 143 8.48 1.00 10.86
N SER A 144 9.39 1.75 10.24
CA SER A 144 10.54 1.19 9.52
C SER A 144 11.42 0.31 10.42
N GLY A 145 11.73 0.79 11.63
CA GLY A 145 12.51 0.02 12.60
C GLY A 145 11.78 -1.21 13.16
N GLN A 146 10.45 -1.14 13.35
CA GLN A 146 9.66 -2.26 13.81
C GLN A 146 9.63 -3.43 12.82
N TYR A 147 9.62 -3.12 11.52
CA TYR A 147 9.51 -4.11 10.45
C TYR A 147 10.83 -4.35 9.69
N ASP A 148 11.94 -3.83 10.21
CA ASP A 148 13.31 -3.91 9.64
C ASP A 148 13.39 -3.49 8.16
N LEU A 149 12.70 -2.40 7.80
CA LEU A 149 12.60 -1.95 6.41
C LEU A 149 13.89 -1.31 5.90
N GLY A 150 14.81 -0.90 6.78
CA GLY A 150 16.07 -0.22 6.41
C GLY A 150 17.09 -1.08 5.65
N THR A 151 16.71 -2.28 5.25
CA THR A 151 17.51 -3.15 4.36
C THR A 151 16.71 -3.68 3.17
N PHE A 152 15.46 -3.23 2.99
CA PHE A 152 14.56 -3.77 1.99
C PHE A 152 15.02 -3.41 0.57
N GLN A 153 15.41 -4.43 -0.20
CA GLN A 153 15.83 -4.29 -1.58
C GLN A 153 14.67 -4.47 -2.54
N GLY A 154 14.47 -3.52 -3.44
CA GLY A 154 13.41 -3.56 -4.43
C GLY A 154 13.55 -2.48 -5.49
N THR A 155 12.60 -2.40 -6.41
CA THR A 155 12.66 -1.43 -7.53
C THR A 155 11.93 -0.14 -7.22
N HIS A 156 10.79 -0.22 -6.54
CA HIS A 156 9.95 0.93 -6.28
C HIS A 156 9.12 0.78 -5.01
N ALA A 157 8.65 1.91 -4.50
CA ALA A 157 7.84 1.94 -3.30
C ALA A 157 6.91 3.14 -3.28
N ILE A 158 5.79 3.00 -2.59
CA ILE A 158 4.89 4.10 -2.25
C ILE A 158 4.59 4.09 -0.75
N GLY A 159 4.33 5.25 -0.19
CA GLY A 159 4.07 5.38 1.22
C GLY A 159 3.21 6.57 1.57
N HIS A 160 2.71 6.55 2.80
CA HIS A 160 1.77 7.54 3.27
C HIS A 160 1.97 7.83 4.76
N THR A 161 1.91 9.11 5.14
CA THR A 161 1.84 9.58 6.52
C THR A 161 0.46 10.15 6.80
N ARG A 162 -0.23 9.61 7.82
CA ARG A 162 -1.62 9.98 8.13
C ARG A 162 -1.71 10.84 9.40
N MET A 163 -2.57 11.84 9.33
CA MET A 163 -3.04 12.60 10.50
C MET A 163 -4.49 12.21 10.78
N ALA A 164 -4.77 11.64 11.95
CA ALA A 164 -6.12 11.35 12.38
C ALA A 164 -6.79 12.66 12.82
N THR A 165 -7.77 13.15 12.07
CA THR A 165 -8.39 14.46 12.33
C THR A 165 -9.63 14.40 13.22
N GLU A 166 -10.28 13.24 13.40
CA GLU A 166 -11.58 13.16 14.09
C GLU A 166 -11.85 11.88 14.93
N SER A 167 -10.94 10.89 15.01
CA SER A 167 -11.20 9.61 15.69
C SER A 167 -9.92 8.90 16.18
N ASP A 168 -10.10 7.82 16.95
CA ASP A 168 -9.03 6.83 17.24
C ASP A 168 -8.29 6.45 15.96
N VAL A 169 -6.98 6.20 16.07
CA VAL A 169 -6.11 5.88 14.94
C VAL A 169 -6.34 4.44 14.52
N ASP A 170 -7.32 4.21 13.66
CA ASP A 170 -7.58 2.90 13.07
C ASP A 170 -6.62 2.63 11.91
N ILE A 171 -5.77 1.61 12.06
CA ILE A 171 -4.80 1.14 11.03
C ILE A 171 -5.54 0.63 9.79
N ARG A 172 -6.76 0.12 9.90
CA ARG A 172 -7.55 -0.33 8.74
C ARG A 172 -7.81 0.82 7.77
N SER A 173 -7.98 2.01 8.33
CA SER A 173 -8.17 3.24 7.59
C SER A 173 -6.86 3.90 7.15
N ALA A 174 -5.71 3.29 7.47
CA ALA A 174 -4.39 3.77 7.05
C ALA A 174 -4.00 3.18 5.69
N HIS A 175 -3.38 4.03 4.88
CA HIS A 175 -2.75 3.68 3.61
C HIS A 175 -1.42 2.95 3.81
N PRO A 176 -0.87 2.32 2.75
CA PRO A 176 -1.48 2.08 1.42
C PRO A 176 -2.69 1.14 1.44
N TYR A 177 -3.52 1.20 0.41
CA TYR A 177 -4.61 0.24 0.16
C TYR A 177 -4.19 -0.73 -0.93
N TRP A 178 -4.28 -2.01 -0.63
CA TRP A 178 -4.12 -3.11 -1.58
C TRP A 178 -5.45 -3.39 -2.28
N ALA A 179 -5.43 -3.59 -3.60
CA ALA A 179 -6.62 -3.88 -4.38
C ALA A 179 -7.04 -5.35 -4.22
N TYR A 180 -7.65 -5.73 -3.09
CA TYR A 180 -8.12 -7.10 -2.88
C TYR A 180 -9.03 -7.61 -4.03
N PRO A 181 -8.82 -8.83 -4.56
CA PRO A 181 -7.77 -9.82 -4.30
C PRO A 181 -6.64 -9.78 -5.36
N PHE A 182 -6.48 -8.67 -6.09
CA PHE A 182 -5.52 -8.50 -7.17
C PHE A 182 -4.11 -8.35 -6.63
N ASN A 183 -3.20 -9.20 -7.11
CA ASN A 183 -1.81 -9.15 -6.66
C ASN A 183 -1.15 -7.84 -7.07
N ASP A 184 -0.24 -7.39 -6.21
CA ASP A 184 0.73 -6.35 -6.53
C ASP A 184 0.15 -4.99 -6.94
N ILE A 185 -1.10 -4.66 -6.62
CA ILE A 185 -1.66 -3.31 -6.86
C ILE A 185 -1.89 -2.61 -5.53
N ALA A 186 -1.16 -1.53 -5.29
CA ALA A 186 -1.31 -0.71 -4.09
C ALA A 186 -1.48 0.78 -4.42
N VAL A 187 -2.26 1.49 -3.61
CA VAL A 187 -2.55 2.91 -3.79
C VAL A 187 -2.32 3.72 -2.52
N VAL A 188 -1.69 4.88 -2.67
CA VAL A 188 -1.68 5.96 -1.69
C VAL A 188 -2.41 7.18 -2.26
N HIS A 189 -3.20 7.85 -1.43
CA HIS A 189 -4.10 8.91 -1.89
C HIS A 189 -4.12 10.06 -0.88
N ASN A 190 -4.09 11.28 -1.40
CA ASN A 190 -4.32 12.51 -0.66
C ASN A 190 -5.48 13.26 -1.31
N GLY A 191 -6.60 13.34 -0.62
CA GLY A 191 -7.80 13.86 -1.24
C GLY A 191 -9.07 13.38 -0.59
N GLN A 192 -10.18 13.66 -1.29
CA GLN A 192 -11.47 13.10 -1.01
C GLN A 192 -12.25 12.90 -2.32
N LEU A 193 -12.86 11.72 -2.48
CA LEU A 193 -13.78 11.43 -3.59
C LEU A 193 -15.22 11.77 -3.20
N THR A 194 -15.89 12.61 -3.98
CA THR A 194 -17.29 13.04 -3.75
C THR A 194 -18.30 12.00 -4.22
N ASN A 195 -17.97 11.25 -5.28
CA ASN A 195 -18.85 10.23 -5.86
C ASN A 195 -18.55 8.79 -5.40
N TYR A 196 -17.80 8.64 -4.30
CA TYR A 196 -17.36 7.36 -3.72
C TYR A 196 -18.47 6.30 -3.64
N TRP A 197 -19.58 6.61 -2.96
CA TRP A 197 -20.65 5.65 -2.72
C TRP A 197 -21.35 5.17 -4.01
N ALA A 198 -21.32 5.97 -5.08
CA ALA A 198 -21.89 5.56 -6.36
C ALA A 198 -21.01 4.49 -7.03
N PHE A 199 -19.71 4.74 -7.11
CA PHE A 199 -18.75 3.80 -7.71
C PHE A 199 -18.55 2.55 -6.87
N ARG A 200 -18.50 2.67 -5.53
CA ARG A 200 -18.45 1.52 -4.63
C ARG A 200 -19.59 0.54 -4.92
N ARG A 201 -20.84 1.03 -4.96
CA ARG A 201 -22.02 0.19 -5.27
C ARG A 201 -21.97 -0.41 -6.68
N LYS A 202 -21.36 0.28 -7.65
CA LYS A 202 -21.17 -0.24 -9.02
C LYS A 202 -20.19 -1.42 -9.01
N LEU A 203 -19.05 -1.27 -8.34
CA LEU A 203 -18.02 -2.31 -8.24
C LEU A 203 -18.47 -3.50 -7.37
N GLU A 204 -19.19 -3.26 -6.27
CA GLU A 204 -19.78 -4.34 -5.45
C GLU A 204 -20.77 -5.20 -6.26
N ARG A 205 -21.58 -4.58 -7.12
CA ARG A 205 -22.45 -5.32 -8.06
C ARG A 205 -21.66 -6.10 -9.12
N GLY A 206 -20.44 -5.67 -9.42
CA GLY A 206 -19.48 -6.38 -10.27
C GLY A 206 -18.78 -7.55 -9.57
N GLY A 207 -19.01 -7.74 -8.26
CA GLY A 207 -18.44 -8.83 -7.48
C GLY A 207 -17.17 -8.47 -6.70
N HIS A 208 -16.80 -7.20 -6.67
CA HIS A 208 -15.68 -6.69 -5.86
C HIS A 208 -16.06 -6.53 -4.39
N ARG A 209 -15.09 -6.75 -3.51
CA ARG A 209 -15.25 -6.63 -2.06
C ARG A 209 -14.37 -5.50 -1.54
N PHE A 210 -14.92 -4.72 -0.61
CA PHE A 210 -14.21 -3.64 0.08
C PHE A 210 -14.04 -3.99 1.55
N MET A 211 -12.86 -3.74 2.10
CA MET A 211 -12.43 -4.04 3.45
C MET A 211 -12.58 -2.84 4.40
N SER A 212 -12.69 -1.63 3.85
CA SER A 212 -12.82 -0.39 4.61
C SER A 212 -13.98 0.46 4.09
N ASN A 213 -14.29 1.56 4.77
CA ASN A 213 -15.17 2.63 4.26
C ASN A 213 -14.36 3.83 3.73
N CYS A 214 -13.05 3.66 3.51
CA CYS A 214 -12.21 4.71 2.98
C CYS A 214 -12.42 4.83 1.48
N ASP A 215 -12.46 6.07 0.99
CA ASP A 215 -12.55 6.38 -0.42
C ASP A 215 -11.30 5.98 -1.21
N SER A 216 -10.17 5.90 -0.54
CA SER A 216 -8.89 5.57 -1.15
C SER A 216 -8.83 4.12 -1.64
N GLU A 217 -9.53 3.21 -0.95
CA GLU A 217 -9.70 1.82 -1.39
C GLU A 217 -10.45 1.73 -2.72
N LEU A 218 -11.35 2.69 -3.00
CA LEU A 218 -12.05 2.75 -4.29
C LEU A 218 -11.10 2.87 -5.45
N ILE A 219 -10.05 3.69 -5.31
CA ILE A 219 -9.08 3.91 -6.37
C ILE A 219 -8.35 2.59 -6.67
N ALA A 220 -7.90 1.88 -5.62
CA ALA A 220 -7.22 0.61 -5.78
C ALA A 220 -8.09 -0.43 -6.51
N VAL A 221 -9.33 -0.63 -6.04
CA VAL A 221 -10.27 -1.59 -6.66
C VAL A 221 -10.69 -1.15 -8.07
N TYR A 222 -10.89 0.15 -8.30
CA TYR A 222 -11.23 0.69 -9.62
C TYR A 222 -10.13 0.40 -10.64
N ILE A 223 -8.87 0.76 -10.32
CA ILE A 223 -7.73 0.54 -11.22
C ILE A 223 -7.58 -0.96 -11.51
N ALA A 224 -7.67 -1.81 -10.49
CA ALA A 224 -7.57 -3.24 -10.67
C ALA A 224 -8.71 -3.83 -11.53
N ASP A 225 -9.95 -3.37 -11.35
CA ASP A 225 -11.09 -3.74 -12.21
C ASP A 225 -10.86 -3.34 -13.67
N ARG A 226 -10.39 -2.11 -13.92
CA ARG A 226 -10.08 -1.63 -15.27
C ARG A 226 -8.98 -2.46 -15.93
N MET A 227 -7.90 -2.75 -15.20
CA MET A 227 -6.81 -3.59 -15.69
C MET A 227 -7.27 -5.03 -15.98
N ASN A 228 -8.12 -5.59 -15.12
CA ASN A 228 -8.74 -6.90 -15.35
C ASN A 228 -9.68 -6.91 -16.58
N CYS A 229 -10.25 -5.74 -16.94
CA CYS A 229 -11.02 -5.56 -18.17
C CYS A 229 -10.16 -5.30 -19.43
N GLY A 230 -8.82 -5.30 -19.31
CA GLY A 230 -7.89 -5.19 -20.43
C GLY A 230 -7.31 -3.80 -20.68
N ASP A 231 -7.58 -2.81 -19.82
CA ASP A 231 -6.84 -1.54 -19.87
C ASP A 231 -5.40 -1.76 -19.35
N ASP A 232 -4.43 -1.01 -19.88
CA ASP A 232 -3.14 -0.84 -19.19
C ASP A 232 -3.28 0.15 -18.02
N LEU A 233 -2.22 0.30 -17.21
CA LEU A 233 -2.27 1.16 -16.03
C LEU A 233 -2.58 2.62 -16.40
N GLU A 234 -1.93 3.15 -17.43
CA GLU A 234 -2.09 4.54 -17.86
C GLU A 234 -3.53 4.82 -18.31
N ALA A 235 -4.11 3.94 -19.13
CA ALA A 235 -5.50 4.03 -19.56
C ALA A 235 -6.48 3.90 -18.39
N ALA A 236 -6.23 2.99 -17.44
CA ALA A 236 -7.05 2.84 -16.24
C ALA A 236 -7.02 4.13 -15.38
N MET A 237 -5.84 4.75 -15.25
CA MET A 237 -5.65 5.98 -14.49
C MET A 237 -6.30 7.18 -15.17
N HIS A 238 -6.17 7.34 -16.49
CA HIS A 238 -6.90 8.38 -17.23
C HIS A 238 -8.42 8.28 -17.05
N ARG A 239 -8.97 7.07 -17.17
CA ARG A 239 -10.40 6.86 -16.93
C ARG A 239 -10.81 7.21 -15.51
N SER A 240 -9.96 6.92 -14.52
CA SER A 240 -10.24 7.30 -13.14
C SER A 240 -10.33 8.81 -12.97
N VAL A 241 -9.49 9.60 -13.65
CA VAL A 241 -9.53 11.07 -13.63
C VAL A 241 -10.82 11.58 -14.29
N ASP A 242 -11.28 10.93 -15.35
CA ASP A 242 -12.53 11.30 -16.05
C ASP A 242 -13.80 10.92 -15.25
N GLU A 243 -13.77 9.79 -14.55
CA GLU A 243 -14.97 9.18 -13.94
C GLU A 243 -15.11 9.47 -12.43
N LEU A 244 -14.00 9.61 -11.71
CA LEU A 244 -14.01 9.90 -10.28
C LEU A 244 -14.11 11.42 -10.07
N ASP A 245 -14.99 11.82 -9.16
CA ASP A 245 -15.21 13.23 -8.84
C ASP A 245 -14.68 13.50 -7.44
N GLY A 246 -14.11 14.69 -7.24
CA GLY A 246 -13.51 15.11 -5.99
C GLY A 246 -12.22 15.89 -6.18
N VAL A 247 -11.48 16.02 -5.08
CA VAL A 247 -10.17 16.67 -5.04
C VAL A 247 -9.18 15.62 -4.56
N PHE A 248 -8.34 15.13 -5.45
CA PHE A 248 -7.47 14.00 -5.19
C PHE A 248 -6.16 14.05 -5.97
N THR A 249 -5.11 13.65 -5.29
CA THR A 249 -3.87 13.21 -5.91
C THR A 249 -3.56 11.83 -5.37
N TYR A 250 -3.24 10.88 -6.25
CA TYR A 250 -2.91 9.53 -5.82
C TYR A 250 -1.71 8.98 -6.59
N VAL A 251 -1.10 7.95 -5.99
CA VAL A 251 0.00 7.19 -6.57
C VAL A 251 -0.40 5.72 -6.53
N VAL A 252 -0.27 5.04 -7.65
CA VAL A 252 -0.48 3.59 -7.80
C VAL A 252 0.88 2.95 -8.04
N ALA A 253 1.11 1.80 -7.42
CA ALA A 253 2.21 0.92 -7.76
C ALA A 253 1.64 -0.44 -8.18
N THR A 254 2.24 -1.04 -9.21
CA THR A 254 1.96 -2.40 -9.69
C THR A 254 3.20 -3.28 -9.51
N ALA A 255 3.22 -4.51 -10.03
CA ALA A 255 4.42 -5.37 -9.95
C ALA A 255 5.70 -4.72 -10.52
N ASP A 256 5.59 -3.88 -11.55
CA ASP A 256 6.75 -3.30 -12.27
C ASP A 256 6.56 -1.82 -12.67
N THR A 257 5.46 -1.17 -12.28
CA THR A 257 5.19 0.23 -12.65
C THR A 257 4.78 1.10 -11.48
N LEU A 258 5.19 2.36 -11.50
CA LEU A 258 4.71 3.42 -10.63
C LEU A 258 3.90 4.42 -11.47
N GLY A 259 2.72 4.81 -11.01
CA GLY A 259 1.90 5.83 -11.68
C GLY A 259 1.40 6.88 -10.70
N MET A 260 1.22 8.11 -11.17
CA MET A 260 0.54 9.18 -10.43
C MET A 260 -0.62 9.76 -11.24
N ALA A 261 -1.64 10.26 -10.55
CA ALA A 261 -2.69 11.07 -11.15
C ALA A 261 -3.06 12.26 -10.27
N LYS A 262 -3.38 13.39 -10.91
CA LYS A 262 -3.99 14.56 -10.27
C LYS A 262 -5.40 14.79 -10.79
N ASP A 263 -6.29 15.19 -9.90
CA ASP A 263 -7.61 15.68 -10.27
C ASP A 263 -7.53 16.99 -11.09
N VAL A 264 -8.63 17.34 -11.74
CA VAL A 264 -8.74 18.52 -12.62
C VAL A 264 -8.76 19.86 -11.87
N MET A 265 -8.93 19.88 -10.55
CA MET A 265 -8.75 21.09 -9.72
C MET A 265 -7.31 21.22 -9.21
N ALA A 266 -6.53 20.13 -9.21
CA ALA A 266 -5.14 20.08 -8.76
C ALA A 266 -4.88 20.72 -7.38
N ALA A 267 -5.86 20.68 -6.48
CA ALA A 267 -5.78 21.37 -5.20
C ALA A 267 -4.89 20.64 -4.16
N LYS A 268 -4.48 19.41 -4.45
CA LYS A 268 -3.57 18.62 -3.61
C LYS A 268 -2.17 18.63 -4.21
N PRO A 269 -1.15 19.10 -3.46
CA PRO A 269 0.19 19.28 -3.99
C PRO A 269 0.86 17.93 -4.25
N MET A 270 1.64 17.88 -5.33
CA MET A 270 2.57 16.81 -5.62
C MET A 270 3.76 17.40 -6.35
N VAL A 271 4.94 17.16 -5.84
CA VAL A 271 6.20 17.54 -6.47
C VAL A 271 6.78 16.29 -7.10
N LEU A 272 7.33 16.44 -8.29
CA LEU A 272 7.93 15.38 -9.09
C LEU A 272 9.38 15.75 -9.43
N TYR A 273 10.25 14.75 -9.34
CA TYR A 273 11.61 14.73 -9.86
C TYR A 273 11.75 13.51 -10.77
N GLU A 274 12.32 13.70 -11.96
CA GLU A 274 12.57 12.63 -12.91
C GLU A 274 13.98 12.77 -13.51
N SER A 275 14.72 11.66 -13.49
CA SER A 275 16.00 11.46 -14.18
C SER A 275 15.92 10.25 -15.11
N ASP A 276 17.02 10.00 -15.84
CA ASP A 276 17.14 8.84 -16.72
C ASP A 276 17.04 7.49 -15.98
N ASP A 277 17.36 7.45 -14.69
CA ASP A 277 17.46 6.22 -13.91
C ASP A 277 16.53 6.15 -12.69
N PHE A 278 15.84 7.25 -12.37
CA PHE A 278 15.07 7.34 -11.14
C PHE A 278 13.93 8.36 -11.26
N VAL A 279 12.81 8.07 -10.61
CA VAL A 279 11.72 9.02 -10.42
C VAL A 279 11.34 9.05 -8.94
N ALA A 280 11.13 10.24 -8.39
CA ALA A 280 10.54 10.42 -7.08
C ALA A 280 9.45 11.49 -7.11
N LEU A 281 8.42 11.23 -6.32
CA LEU A 281 7.29 12.13 -6.18
C LEU A 281 6.83 12.16 -4.73
N ALA A 282 6.40 13.33 -4.27
CA ALA A 282 5.94 13.50 -2.90
C ALA A 282 5.03 14.70 -2.75
N SER A 283 4.28 14.78 -1.65
CA SER A 283 3.48 15.98 -1.35
C SER A 283 4.30 17.26 -1.16
N GLU A 284 5.60 17.16 -0.86
CA GLU A 284 6.51 18.30 -0.67
C GLU A 284 7.93 17.95 -1.15
N GLU A 285 8.64 18.94 -1.70
CA GLU A 285 10.02 18.79 -2.20
C GLU A 285 10.99 18.28 -1.13
N VAL A 286 10.79 18.66 0.15
CA VAL A 286 11.66 18.24 1.26
C VAL A 286 11.81 16.73 1.37
N ALA A 287 10.79 15.97 0.99
CA ALA A 287 10.84 14.51 0.97
C ALA A 287 11.79 14.01 -0.13
N ILE A 288 11.69 14.55 -1.34
CA ILE A 288 12.56 14.19 -2.47
C ILE A 288 14.02 14.56 -2.13
N ARG A 289 14.25 15.73 -1.54
CA ARG A 289 15.61 16.15 -1.12
C ARG A 289 16.24 15.26 -0.05
N SER A 290 15.45 14.48 0.70
CA SER A 290 16.00 13.56 1.71
C SER A 290 16.76 12.39 1.10
N VAL A 291 16.49 12.05 -0.17
CA VAL A 291 17.15 10.96 -0.89
C VAL A 291 18.20 11.46 -1.90
N PHE A 292 18.26 12.78 -2.13
CA PHE A 292 19.25 13.41 -3.02
C PHE A 292 20.18 14.38 -2.29
N PRO A 293 21.51 14.14 -2.31
CA PRO A 293 22.46 15.04 -1.68
C PRO A 293 22.82 16.27 -2.53
N HIS A 294 22.29 16.39 -3.75
CA HIS A 294 22.63 17.44 -4.71
C HIS A 294 21.41 18.30 -5.08
N GLU A 295 21.64 19.37 -5.84
CA GLU A 295 20.57 20.22 -6.36
C GLU A 295 19.77 19.46 -7.43
N ILE A 296 18.45 19.51 -7.31
CA ILE A 296 17.50 18.80 -8.18
C ILE A 296 16.49 19.79 -8.73
N ASP A 297 16.09 19.58 -9.98
CA ASP A 297 15.01 20.34 -10.60
C ASP A 297 13.70 19.58 -10.37
N THR A 298 12.77 20.20 -9.66
CA THR A 298 11.46 19.61 -9.38
C THR A 298 10.34 20.51 -9.88
N TYR A 299 9.20 19.93 -10.20
CA TYR A 299 8.01 20.66 -10.61
C TYR A 299 6.74 20.02 -10.05
N ASP A 300 5.65 20.79 -10.03
CA ASP A 300 4.32 20.28 -9.69
C ASP A 300 3.58 19.90 -10.99
N PRO A 301 3.22 18.62 -11.20
CA PRO A 301 2.44 18.19 -12.36
C PRO A 301 1.14 18.99 -12.52
N TYR A 302 0.68 19.15 -13.76
CA TYR A 302 -0.51 19.92 -14.09
C TYR A 302 -1.81 19.21 -13.68
N GLU A 303 -2.92 19.95 -13.76
CA GLU A 303 -4.27 19.42 -13.52
C GLU A 303 -4.65 18.33 -14.52
N GLY A 304 -5.31 17.27 -14.04
CA GLY A 304 -5.72 16.14 -14.87
C GLY A 304 -4.56 15.28 -15.41
N GLU A 305 -3.31 15.56 -15.01
CA GLU A 305 -2.15 14.84 -15.50
C GLU A 305 -2.09 13.42 -14.93
N VAL A 306 -1.73 12.47 -15.79
CA VAL A 306 -1.44 11.08 -15.47
C VAL A 306 -0.06 10.78 -16.02
N MET A 307 0.80 10.19 -15.19
CA MET A 307 2.14 9.77 -15.60
C MET A 307 2.41 8.38 -15.07
N VAL A 308 3.03 7.53 -15.89
CA VAL A 308 3.39 6.16 -15.55
C VAL A 308 4.84 5.90 -15.91
N TRP A 309 5.55 5.25 -15.00
CA TRP A 309 6.95 4.87 -15.12
C TRP A 309 7.10 3.38 -14.87
N GLN A 310 8.02 2.75 -15.58
CA GLN A 310 8.36 1.34 -15.44
C GLN A 310 9.74 1.20 -14.78
N SER A 311 9.86 0.19 -13.90
CA SER A 311 11.10 -0.16 -13.21
C SER A 311 12.10 -0.91 -14.06
#